data_AF-X0WDC9-F1
#
_entry.id   AF-X0WDC9-F1
#
_cell.length_a   1.000
_cell.length_b   1.000
_cell.length_c   1.000
_cell.angle_alpha   90.00
_cell.angle_beta   90.00
_cell.angle_gamma   90.00
#
_symmetry.space_group_name_H-M   'P 1'
#
loop_
_entity.id
_entity.type
_entity.pdbx_description
1 polymer ?
#
loop_
_entity_poly.entity_id
_entity_poly.type
_entity_poly.pdbx_seq_one_letter_code
_entity_poly.pdbx_strand_id
1 'polypeptide(L)'
;LGIAVDDTIHITSAYSDRVKLGDDSQQALVSSLEYVAPALVFSTVAIGAGFLVLGLSKFILIRNFGLVTSVMVVVCLVADFTLLLVLLKSNRPAIFTK
;
A
#
# COMPACT_ATOMS: atom_id res chain seq x y z
N LEU A 1 -3.82 -0.74 -10.45
CA LEU A 1 -5.15 -0.93 -9.81
C LEU A 1 -5.16 -2.13 -8.88
N GLY A 2 -4.89 -3.35 -9.34
CA GLY A 2 -4.85 -4.52 -8.46
C GLY A 2 -3.87 -4.41 -7.28
N ILE A 3 -2.66 -3.88 -7.52
CA ILE A 3 -1.61 -3.73 -6.48
C ILE A 3 -2.07 -2.81 -5.33
N ALA A 4 -2.61 -1.63 -5.65
CA ALA A 4 -3.07 -0.70 -4.60
C ALA A 4 -4.24 -1.26 -3.76
N VAL A 5 -5.12 -2.06 -4.38
CA VAL A 5 -6.20 -2.74 -3.67
C VAL A 5 -5.63 -3.84 -2.76
N ASP A 6 -4.64 -4.58 -3.23
CA ASP A 6 -3.94 -5.62 -2.45
C ASP A 6 -3.24 -5.02 -1.22
N ASP A 7 -2.46 -3.95 -1.42
CA ASP A 7 -1.76 -3.22 -0.35
C ASP A 7 -2.75 -2.74 0.73
N THR A 8 -3.88 -2.16 0.29
CA THR A 8 -4.97 -1.74 1.18
C THR A 8 -5.57 -2.92 1.96
N ILE A 9 -5.85 -4.05 1.30
CA ILE A 9 -6.39 -5.25 1.96
C ILE A 9 -5.38 -5.79 2.98
N HIS A 10 -4.09 -5.80 2.68
CA HIS A 10 -3.06 -6.30 3.57
C HIS A 10 -2.95 -5.44 4.85
N ILE A 11 -2.97 -4.11 4.71
CA ILE A 11 -2.95 -3.18 5.85
C ILE A 11 -4.24 -3.31 6.69
N THR A 12 -5.40 -3.32 6.04
CA THR A 12 -6.70 -3.34 6.72
C THR A 12 -6.99 -4.66 7.42
N SER A 13 -6.59 -5.79 6.84
CA SER A 13 -6.71 -7.11 7.45
C SER A 13 -5.81 -7.23 8.68
N ALA A 14 -4.53 -6.84 8.56
CA ALA A 14 -3.62 -6.81 9.70
C ALA A 14 -4.11 -5.90 10.82
N TYR A 15 -4.70 -4.73 10.49
CA TYR A 15 -5.32 -3.84 11.48
C TYR A 15 -6.52 -4.49 12.18
N SER A 16 -7.43 -5.08 11.40
CA SER A 16 -8.58 -5.80 11.94
C SER A 16 -8.17 -6.91 12.90
N ASP A 17 -7.13 -7.67 12.58
CA ASP A 17 -6.65 -8.76 13.42
C ASP A 17 -6.08 -8.24 14.75
N ARG A 18 -5.35 -7.12 14.74
CA ARG A 18 -4.88 -6.45 15.98
C ARG A 18 -6.03 -5.93 16.83
N VAL A 19 -7.04 -5.30 16.21
CA VAL A 19 -8.24 -4.84 16.93
C VAL A 19 -8.99 -6.01 17.57
N LYS A 20 -9.10 -7.15 16.89
CA LYS A 20 -9.72 -8.38 17.45
C LYS A 20 -8.93 -8.99 18.61
N LEU A 21 -7.62 -8.78 18.66
CA LEU A 21 -6.76 -9.18 19.77
C LEU A 21 -6.88 -8.26 21.00
N GLY A 22 -7.64 -7.17 20.89
CA GLY A 22 -7.90 -6.24 21.99
C GLY A 22 -6.96 -5.04 22.05
N ASP A 23 -6.13 -4.82 21.03
CA ASP A 23 -5.27 -3.64 20.96
C ASP A 23 -6.12 -2.36 20.86
N ASP A 24 -5.69 -1.29 21.55
CA ASP A 24 -6.27 0.04 21.32
C ASP A 24 -6.06 0.47 19.87
N SER A 25 -6.97 1.27 19.31
CA SER A 25 -6.95 1.62 17.88
C SER A 25 -5.60 2.21 17.42
N GLN A 26 -4.92 2.98 18.29
CA GLN A 26 -3.61 3.52 17.94
C GLN A 26 -2.52 2.44 17.95
N GLN A 27 -2.54 1.52 18.93
CA GLN A 27 -1.59 0.41 19.00
C GLN A 27 -1.79 -0.56 17.85
N ALA A 28 -3.05 -0.91 17.55
CA ALA A 28 -3.39 -1.75 16.41
C ALA A 28 -2.83 -1.18 15.09
N LEU A 29 -2.98 0.13 14.87
CA LEU A 29 -2.47 0.78 13.66
C LEU A 29 -0.95 0.68 13.54
N VAL A 30 -0.22 1.00 14.62
CA VAL A 30 1.24 0.97 14.65
C VAL A 30 1.76 -0.45 14.46
N SER A 31 1.23 -1.41 15.23
CA SER A 31 1.70 -2.79 15.21
C SER A 31 1.35 -3.54 13.92
N SER A 32 0.28 -3.14 13.21
CA SER A 32 -0.01 -3.65 11.86
C SER A 32 0.90 -3.04 10.81
N LEU A 33 1.19 -1.74 10.89
CA LEU A 33 2.13 -1.08 9.99
C LEU A 33 3.55 -1.62 10.12
N GLU A 34 4.06 -1.81 11.33
CA GLU A 34 5.40 -2.36 11.55
C GLU A 34 5.54 -3.76 10.95
N TYR A 35 4.45 -4.53 10.93
CA TYR A 35 4.44 -5.87 10.34
C TYR A 35 4.34 -5.83 8.81
N VAL A 36 3.46 -5.01 8.25
CA VAL A 36 3.10 -5.03 6.83
C VAL A 36 3.98 -4.10 5.98
N ALA A 37 4.39 -2.95 6.49
CA ALA A 37 5.09 -1.92 5.71
C ALA A 37 6.39 -2.40 5.03
N PRO A 38 7.27 -3.21 5.66
CA PRO A 38 8.47 -3.69 4.99
C PRO A 38 8.18 -4.52 3.74
N ALA A 39 7.14 -5.37 3.79
CA ALA A 39 6.72 -6.21 2.68
C ALA A 39 6.17 -5.38 1.52
N LEU A 40 5.31 -4.39 1.81
CA LEU A 40 4.72 -3.51 0.80
C LEU A 40 5.75 -2.59 0.13
N VAL A 41 6.71 -2.07 0.89
CA VAL A 41 7.80 -1.27 0.35
C VAL A 41 8.63 -2.12 -0.61
N PHE A 42 8.97 -3.35 -0.22
CA PHE A 42 9.76 -4.25 -1.05
C PHE A 42 9.05 -4.61 -2.35
N SER A 43 7.76 -4.99 -2.29
CA SER A 43 6.97 -5.31 -3.48
C SER A 43 6.86 -4.09 -4.42
N THR A 44 6.57 -2.91 -3.87
CA THR A 44 6.48 -1.65 -4.62
C THR A 44 7.79 -1.31 -5.32
N VAL A 45 8.93 -1.43 -4.63
CA VAL A 45 10.25 -1.18 -5.21
C VAL A 45 10.57 -2.20 -6.31
N ALA A 46 10.29 -3.49 -6.09
CA ALA A 46 10.51 -4.53 -7.09
C ALA A 46 9.68 -4.29 -8.36
N ILE A 47 8.39 -3.96 -8.20
CA ILE A 47 7.48 -3.67 -9.31
C ILE A 47 7.90 -2.37 -10.02
N GLY A 48 8.17 -1.31 -9.25
CA GLY A 48 8.62 -0.02 -9.78
C GLY A 48 9.92 -0.15 -10.59
N ALA A 49 10.89 -0.91 -10.08
CA ALA A 49 12.12 -1.21 -10.80
C ALA A 49 11.86 -2.02 -12.08
N GLY A 50 10.96 -3.00 -12.04
CA GLY A 50 10.55 -3.77 -13.23
C GLY A 50 9.95 -2.89 -14.33
N PHE A 51 9.10 -1.93 -13.98
CA PHE A 51 8.56 -0.95 -14.94
C PHE A 51 9.61 0.06 -15.40
N LEU A 52 10.56 0.43 -14.54
CA LEU A 52 11.64 1.36 -14.88
C LEU A 52 12.55 0.82 -15.99
N VAL A 53 12.78 -0.50 -16.03
CA VAL A 53 13.53 -1.16 -17.12
C VAL A 53 12.89 -0.91 -18.49
N LEU A 54 11.56 -0.84 -18.57
CA LEU A 54 10.87 -0.51 -19.83
C LEU A 54 11.19 0.91 -20.32
N GLY A 55 11.60 1.81 -19.42
CA GLY A 55 12.07 3.16 -19.72
C GLY A 55 13.33 3.20 -20.60
N LEU A 56 14.08 2.08 -20.70
CA LEU A 56 15.24 1.92 -21.58
C LEU A 56 14.86 1.57 -23.03
N SER A 57 13.58 1.33 -23.31
CA SER A 57 13.11 0.95 -24.64
C SER A 57 13.29 2.07 -25.66
N LYS A 58 13.67 1.70 -26.90
CA LYS A 58 13.72 2.60 -28.06
C LYS A 58 12.33 2.95 -28.61
N PHE A 59 11.30 2.19 -28.23
CA PHE A 59 9.93 2.44 -28.66
C PHE A 59 9.24 3.38 -27.68
N ILE A 60 8.89 4.58 -28.15
CA ILE A 60 8.38 5.69 -27.32
C ILE A 60 7.17 5.30 -26.46
N LEU A 61 6.27 4.47 -27.00
CA LEU A 61 5.08 4.03 -26.28
C LEU A 61 5.43 3.19 -25.05
N ILE A 62 6.34 2.21 -25.21
CA ILE A 62 6.78 1.34 -24.12
C ILE A 62 7.57 2.13 -23.08
N ARG A 63 8.44 3.05 -23.53
CA ARG A 63 9.22 3.91 -22.64
C ARG A 63 8.32 4.78 -21.75
N ASN A 64 7.36 5.48 -22.35
CA ASN A 64 6.45 6.35 -21.61
C ASN A 64 5.56 5.55 -20.66
N PHE A 65 5.05 4.41 -21.11
CA PHE A 65 4.27 3.50 -20.27
C PHE A 65 5.07 3.03 -19.05
N GLY A 66 6.32 2.61 -19.24
CA GLY A 66 7.22 2.19 -18.16
C GLY A 66 7.46 3.29 -17.13
N LEU A 67 7.81 4.50 -17.60
CA LEU A 67 8.07 5.65 -16.73
C LEU A 67 6.83 6.05 -15.93
N VAL A 68 5.69 6.23 -16.60
CA VAL A 68 4.43 6.62 -15.93
C VAL A 68 4.00 5.56 -14.92
N THR A 69 4.09 4.27 -15.28
CA THR A 69 3.68 3.19 -14.37
C THR A 69 4.60 3.08 -13.16
N SER A 70 5.92 3.25 -13.35
CA SER A 70 6.87 3.23 -12.22
C SER A 70 6.56 4.32 -11.20
N VAL A 71 6.23 5.54 -11.67
CA VAL A 71 5.83 6.65 -10.80
C VAL A 71 4.49 6.36 -10.14
N MET A 72 3.51 5.84 -10.89
CA MET A 72 2.19 5.50 -10.32
C MET A 72 2.29 4.50 -9.17
N VAL A 73 3.13 3.46 -9.29
CA VAL A 73 3.29 2.45 -8.24
C VAL A 73 3.84 3.06 -6.95
N VAL A 74 4.82 3.97 -7.06
CA VAL A 74 5.34 4.70 -5.89
C VAL A 74 4.27 5.62 -5.28
N VAL A 75 3.52 6.33 -6.12
CA VAL A 75 2.43 7.21 -5.68
C VAL A 75 1.32 6.41 -4.98
N CYS A 76 0.99 5.21 -5.46
CA CYS A 76 0.03 4.32 -4.80
C CYS A 76 0.48 3.96 -3.38
N LEU A 77 1.73 3.52 -3.18
CA LEU A 77 2.24 3.19 -1.85
C LEU A 77 2.18 4.40 -0.90
N VAL A 78 2.56 5.59 -1.39
CA VAL A 78 2.47 6.83 -0.59
C VAL A 78 1.01 7.16 -0.24
N ALA A 79 0.09 6.98 -1.18
CA ALA A 79 -1.34 7.18 -0.94
C ALA A 79 -1.87 6.20 0.12
N ASP A 80 -1.47 4.94 0.08
CA ASP A 80 -1.87 3.95 1.09
C ASP A 80 -1.28 4.30 2.47
N PHE A 81 -0.02 4.68 2.57
CA PHE A 81 0.55 5.08 3.85
C PHE A 81 0.04 6.43 4.38
N THR A 82 -0.61 7.25 3.57
CA THR A 82 -1.13 8.55 4.02
C THR A 82 -2.65 8.53 4.14
N LEU A 83 -3.35 8.37 3.03
CA LEU A 83 -4.82 8.43 2.99
C LEU A 83 -5.45 7.28 3.76
N LEU A 84 -5.02 6.03 3.56
CA LEU A 84 -5.61 4.89 4.25
C LEU A 84 -5.37 4.96 5.76
N LEU A 85 -4.17 5.38 6.19
CA LEU A 85 -3.88 5.53 7.63
C LEU A 85 -4.69 6.64 8.28
N VAL A 86 -4.87 7.77 7.59
CA VAL A 86 -5.73 8.86 8.07
C VAL A 86 -7.18 8.39 8.18
N LEU A 87 -7.66 7.63 7.21
CA LEU A 87 -9.01 7.06 7.23
C LEU A 87 -9.19 6.06 8.38
N LEU A 88 -8.24 5.15 8.59
CA LEU A 88 -8.27 4.18 9.69
C LEU A 88 -8.21 4.87 11.06
N LYS A 89 -7.41 5.93 11.18
CA LYS A 89 -7.31 6.71 12.42
C LYS A 89 -8.58 7.51 12.70
N SER A 90 -9.20 8.08 11.67
CA SER A 90 -10.39 8.94 11.83
C SER A 90 -11.68 8.15 12.04
N ASN A 91 -11.84 7.00 11.39
CA ASN A 91 -13.03 6.17 11.53
C ASN A 91 -12.78 5.01 12.51
N ARG A 92 -13.19 5.22 13.76
CA ARG A 92 -13.50 4.13 14.70
C ARG A 92 -14.52 3.15 14.06
N PRO A 93 -14.52 1.87 14.48
CA PRO A 93 -14.63 0.69 13.62
C PRO A 93 -16.07 0.39 13.16
N ALA A 94 -16.64 1.22 12.29
CA ALA A 94 -17.95 0.91 11.68
C ALA A 94 -17.87 -0.19 10.60
N ILE A 95 -16.68 -0.48 10.08
CA ILE A 95 -16.48 -1.46 8.99
C ILE A 95 -16.23 -2.89 9.54
N PHE A 96 -15.76 -3.02 10.79
CA PHE A 96 -15.31 -4.30 11.37
C PHE A 96 -16.18 -4.81 12.53
N THR A 97 -17.30 -4.16 12.84
CA THR A 97 -18.28 -4.59 13.88
C THR A 97 -19.37 -5.50 13.32
N LYS A 98 -19.00 -6.52 12.55
CA LYS A 98 -19.92 -7.61 12.20
C LYS A 98 -19.26 -8.97 12.35
#